data_AF-M5RG17-F1
#
_entry.id   AF-M5RG17-F1
#
_cell.length_a   1.000
_cell.length_b   1.000
_cell.length_c   1.000
_cell.angle_alpha   90.00
_cell.angle_beta   90.00
_cell.angle_gamma   90.00
#
_symmetry.space_group_name_H-M   'P 1'
#
loop_
_entity.id
_entity.type
_entity.pdbx_description
1 polymer ?
#
loop_
_entity_poly.entity_id
_entity_poly.type
_entity_poly.pdbx_seq_one_letter_code
_entity_poly.pdbx_strand_id
1 'polypeptide(L)'
;MTTDPAVPESTRKHYARLGLCKDEFAKYGHFSPQLYVREGRRMKGMYVVSQKDILVDQEKEDPIVVSSFPIDSHDCQRIALRDGGVINEGTIFPVRMKGKRHGYPYHIPYRAILPMPSECSNLLVPVALSCTHVAISSIRVEPTWMILGQSAGIAAAMAADKDAAVQELAYPELRERLVGQKQVLEIPEGIFSQDSIDVSKFAGIVLDDEMAKLSGIWKHSTNFSPHLGRGYVHDDKIADGGSQATFRFTASESGKYEVRMAYSAHPTRATNVPVSVTSGSSETKFTVDQTQTLPTGKLFRRVGVADLTDSAETVITVTNSGTDGFVILDALQLVPLASEK
;
A
#
# COMPACT_ATOMS: atom_id res chain seq x y z
N MET A 1 -5.90 34.53 -15.99
CA MET A 1 -6.45 35.11 -14.74
C MET A 1 -6.37 36.64 -14.66
N THR A 2 -5.62 37.34 -15.50
CA THR A 2 -5.51 38.82 -15.46
C THR A 2 -6.35 39.54 -16.51
N THR A 3 -6.63 38.91 -17.66
CA THR A 3 -7.33 39.53 -18.80
C THR A 3 -8.75 39.00 -19.03
N ASP A 4 -9.03 37.77 -18.62
CA ASP A 4 -10.31 37.08 -18.86
C ASP A 4 -11.49 37.76 -18.12
N PRO A 5 -12.54 38.22 -18.82
CA PRO A 5 -13.70 38.88 -18.22
C PRO A 5 -14.52 37.98 -17.29
N ALA A 6 -14.41 36.65 -17.40
CA ALA A 6 -15.08 35.73 -16.48
C ALA A 6 -14.45 35.72 -15.08
N VAL A 7 -13.23 36.23 -14.93
CA VAL A 7 -12.55 36.33 -13.62
C VAL A 7 -12.92 37.66 -12.94
N PRO A 8 -13.36 37.65 -11.66
CA PRO A 8 -13.72 38.87 -10.93
C PRO A 8 -12.65 39.96 -11.01
N GLU A 9 -13.06 41.22 -11.13
CA GLU A 9 -12.15 42.35 -11.33
C GLU A 9 -11.13 42.49 -10.20
N SER A 10 -11.55 42.28 -8.95
CA SER A 10 -10.65 42.30 -7.77
C SER A 10 -9.53 41.28 -7.89
N THR A 11 -9.85 40.06 -8.35
CA THR A 11 -8.89 38.98 -8.59
C THR A 11 -7.94 39.33 -9.74
N ARG A 12 -8.46 39.87 -10.86
CA ARG A 12 -7.63 40.33 -11.98
C ARG A 12 -6.63 41.40 -11.55
N LYS A 13 -7.10 42.43 -10.83
CA LYS A 13 -6.25 43.50 -10.28
C LYS A 13 -5.22 42.97 -9.30
N HIS A 14 -5.58 41.98 -8.47
CA HIS A 14 -4.64 41.38 -7.55
C HIS A 14 -3.49 40.69 -8.28
N TYR A 15 -3.78 39.75 -9.19
CA TYR A 15 -2.75 39.00 -9.91
C TYR A 15 -1.93 39.87 -10.87
N ALA A 16 -2.54 40.91 -11.47
CA ALA A 16 -1.82 41.84 -12.33
C ALA A 16 -0.67 42.58 -11.62
N ARG A 17 -0.74 42.72 -10.28
CA ARG A 17 0.33 43.35 -9.49
C ARG A 17 1.57 42.49 -9.31
N LEU A 18 1.46 41.16 -9.41
CA LEU A 18 2.61 40.26 -9.27
C LEU A 18 3.60 40.44 -10.43
N GLY A 19 3.08 40.72 -11.64
CA GLY A 19 3.87 40.90 -12.84
C GLY A 19 4.64 39.64 -13.25
N LEU A 20 5.56 39.82 -14.19
CA LEU A 20 6.55 38.81 -14.57
C LEU A 20 7.88 39.14 -13.88
N CYS A 21 8.81 38.18 -13.85
CA CYS A 21 10.18 38.39 -13.37
C CYS A 21 10.84 39.57 -14.09
N LYS A 22 11.48 40.49 -13.35
CA LYS A 22 12.00 41.74 -13.94
C LYS A 22 13.31 41.58 -14.69
N ASP A 23 14.07 40.53 -14.36
CA ASP A 23 15.45 40.30 -14.76
C ASP A 23 15.62 39.07 -15.66
N GLU A 24 14.68 38.12 -15.60
CA GLU A 24 14.69 36.94 -16.47
C GLU A 24 13.83 37.12 -17.73
N PHE A 25 14.17 36.38 -18.79
CA PHE A 25 13.42 36.28 -20.05
C PHE A 25 13.11 37.61 -20.75
N ALA A 26 13.95 38.65 -20.60
CA ALA A 26 13.72 39.98 -21.19
C ALA A 26 13.44 39.95 -22.71
N LYS A 27 14.13 39.06 -23.44
CA LYS A 27 13.90 38.83 -24.89
C LYS A 27 12.48 38.36 -25.22
N TYR A 28 11.80 37.72 -24.26
CA TYR A 28 10.46 37.17 -24.39
C TYR A 28 9.42 38.02 -23.63
N GLY A 29 9.72 39.30 -23.38
CA GLY A 29 8.85 40.18 -22.60
C GLY A 29 8.66 39.70 -21.16
N HIS A 30 9.70 39.09 -20.59
CA HIS A 30 9.72 38.49 -19.25
C HIS A 30 8.86 37.23 -19.07
N PHE A 31 8.28 36.69 -20.15
CA PHE A 31 7.54 35.43 -20.10
C PHE A 31 8.49 34.26 -20.36
N SER A 32 8.46 33.23 -19.52
CA SER A 32 9.30 32.04 -19.73
C SER A 32 8.88 31.30 -21.01
N PRO A 33 9.79 31.07 -21.97
CA PRO A 33 9.49 30.25 -23.14
C PRO A 33 9.49 28.75 -22.81
N GLN A 34 9.89 28.36 -21.59
CA GLN A 34 9.98 26.97 -21.17
C GLN A 34 8.69 26.55 -20.46
N LEU A 35 8.10 25.46 -20.97
CA LEU A 35 6.96 24.83 -20.31
C LEU A 35 7.40 24.18 -19.00
N TYR A 36 6.54 24.30 -17.98
CA TYR A 36 6.69 23.52 -16.76
C TYR A 36 6.25 22.07 -17.02
N VAL A 37 7.22 21.22 -17.37
CA VAL A 37 6.99 19.79 -17.64
C VAL A 37 7.17 19.00 -16.34
N ARG A 38 6.07 18.45 -15.81
CA ARG A 38 6.09 17.69 -14.55
C ARG A 38 6.53 16.25 -14.71
N GLU A 39 6.25 15.65 -15.85
CA GLU A 39 6.60 14.26 -16.14
C GLU A 39 7.10 14.12 -17.56
N GLY A 40 8.06 13.21 -17.75
CA GLY A 40 8.63 12.88 -19.04
C GLY A 40 9.00 11.41 -19.11
N ARG A 41 9.93 11.10 -20.02
CA ARG A 41 10.46 9.74 -20.16
C ARG A 41 11.19 9.33 -18.88
N ARG A 42 10.99 8.07 -18.49
CA ARG A 42 11.66 7.43 -17.37
C ARG A 42 12.38 6.19 -17.87
N MET A 43 13.47 5.85 -17.20
CA MET A 43 14.23 4.65 -17.45
C MET A 43 13.40 3.40 -17.13
N LYS A 44 13.59 2.33 -17.90
CA LYS A 44 13.17 0.98 -17.50
C LYS A 44 14.41 0.24 -17.02
N GLY A 45 14.65 0.33 -15.71
CA GLY A 45 15.86 -0.17 -15.07
C GLY A 45 15.68 -1.55 -14.44
N MET A 46 16.62 -1.91 -13.58
CA MET A 46 16.62 -3.20 -12.87
C MET A 46 15.43 -3.39 -11.93
N TYR A 47 14.76 -2.31 -11.51
CA TYR A 47 13.54 -2.37 -10.71
C TYR A 47 12.59 -1.22 -10.99
N VAL A 48 11.31 -1.52 -11.21
CA VAL A 48 10.27 -0.51 -11.42
C VAL A 48 9.51 -0.28 -10.12
N VAL A 49 9.77 0.85 -9.43
CA VAL A 49 9.00 1.22 -8.24
C VAL A 49 7.54 1.50 -8.64
N SER A 50 6.60 0.87 -7.96
CA SER A 50 5.18 0.89 -8.26
C SER A 50 4.34 1.42 -7.09
N GLN A 51 3.03 1.57 -7.29
CA GLN A 51 2.11 1.90 -6.21
C GLN A 51 2.10 0.83 -5.10
N LYS A 52 2.30 -0.45 -5.46
CA LYS A 52 2.38 -1.54 -4.48
C LYS A 52 3.54 -1.33 -3.52
N ASP A 53 4.68 -0.85 -4.02
CA ASP A 53 5.87 -0.56 -3.20
C ASP A 53 5.65 0.60 -2.22
N ILE A 54 4.67 1.47 -2.47
CA ILE A 54 4.36 2.59 -1.58
C ILE A 54 3.33 2.19 -0.52
N LEU A 55 2.34 1.37 -0.91
CA LEU A 55 1.16 1.10 -0.09
C LEU A 55 1.21 -0.23 0.67
N VAL A 56 1.91 -1.24 0.14
CA VAL A 56 1.83 -2.63 0.62
C VAL A 56 3.19 -3.22 0.92
N ASP A 57 4.16 -2.99 0.05
CA ASP A 57 5.49 -3.59 0.12
C ASP A 57 6.54 -2.49 0.24
N GLN A 58 6.53 -1.80 1.39
CA GLN A 58 7.32 -0.59 1.61
C GLN A 58 8.81 -0.84 1.79
N GLU A 59 9.17 -2.01 2.29
CA GLU A 59 10.55 -2.37 2.58
C GLU A 59 11.22 -2.98 1.36
N LYS A 60 12.52 -2.72 1.24
CA LYS A 60 13.40 -3.25 0.20
C LYS A 60 14.72 -3.62 0.85
N GLU A 61 15.41 -4.58 0.27
CA GLU A 61 16.69 -5.09 0.77
C GLU A 61 17.85 -4.13 0.49
N ASP A 62 17.72 -3.26 -0.51
CA ASP A 62 18.76 -2.35 -0.97
C ASP A 62 18.34 -0.86 -0.96
N PRO A 63 17.78 -0.32 0.14
CA PRO A 63 17.28 1.05 0.17
C PRO A 63 18.39 2.08 0.02
N ILE A 64 18.11 3.10 -0.77
CA ILE A 64 18.92 4.31 -0.85
C ILE A 64 18.15 5.56 -0.42
N VAL A 65 16.82 5.49 -0.32
CA VAL A 65 15.99 6.60 0.18
C VAL A 65 14.80 6.05 0.96
N VAL A 66 14.44 6.74 2.04
CA VAL A 66 13.10 6.66 2.64
C VAL A 66 12.30 7.90 2.20
N SER A 67 11.26 7.68 1.40
CA SER A 67 10.34 8.74 0.96
C SER A 67 9.00 8.58 1.68
N SER A 68 8.25 9.66 1.87
CA SER A 68 6.94 9.61 2.55
C SER A 68 5.94 10.65 2.02
N PHE A 69 6.17 11.17 0.81
CA PHE A 69 5.21 12.10 0.22
C PHE A 69 3.96 11.32 -0.23
N PRO A 70 2.74 11.86 -0.05
CA PRO A 70 1.52 11.24 -0.55
C PRO A 70 1.60 10.97 -2.06
N ILE A 71 0.93 9.91 -2.53
CA ILE A 71 0.65 9.78 -3.97
C ILE A 71 -0.32 10.91 -4.33
N ASP A 72 0.11 11.86 -5.15
CA ASP A 72 -0.65 13.07 -5.51
C ASP A 72 -0.42 13.45 -6.97
N SER A 73 -1.48 13.32 -7.78
CA SER A 73 -1.46 13.68 -9.20
C SER A 73 -2.53 14.72 -9.48
N HIS A 74 -2.16 15.72 -10.26
CA HIS A 74 -3.09 16.77 -10.69
C HIS A 74 -3.78 16.39 -11.99
N ASP A 75 -4.90 17.07 -12.27
CA ASP A 75 -5.63 16.90 -13.52
C ASP A 75 -4.73 17.11 -14.74
N CYS A 76 -4.72 16.11 -15.62
CA CYS A 76 -4.13 16.21 -16.96
C CYS A 76 -5.10 16.95 -17.90
N GLN A 77 -6.40 16.75 -17.68
CA GLN A 77 -7.46 17.36 -18.47
C GLN A 77 -8.71 17.60 -17.60
N ARG A 78 -9.40 18.71 -17.85
CA ARG A 78 -10.75 18.96 -17.34
C ARG A 78 -11.76 18.76 -18.46
N ILE A 79 -12.72 17.87 -18.23
CA ILE A 79 -13.78 17.53 -19.18
C ILE A 79 -15.06 18.18 -18.70
N ALA A 80 -15.58 19.13 -19.48
CA ALA A 80 -16.88 19.76 -19.20
C ALA A 80 -18.02 18.76 -19.46
N LEU A 81 -18.96 18.66 -18.52
CA LEU A 81 -20.13 17.81 -18.64
C LEU A 81 -21.28 18.54 -19.35
N ARG A 82 -22.11 17.79 -20.09
CA ARG A 82 -23.21 18.34 -20.91
C ARG A 82 -24.29 19.02 -20.08
N ASP A 83 -24.49 18.57 -18.86
CA ASP A 83 -25.43 19.08 -17.86
C ASP A 83 -24.82 20.09 -16.88
N GLY A 84 -23.56 20.48 -17.11
CA GLY A 84 -22.81 21.41 -16.28
C GLY A 84 -21.84 20.71 -15.32
N GLY A 85 -20.81 21.45 -14.88
CA GLY A 85 -19.72 20.90 -14.07
C GLY A 85 -18.54 20.37 -14.89
N VAL A 86 -17.54 19.82 -14.18
CA VAL A 86 -16.29 19.32 -14.77
C VAL A 86 -15.84 18.02 -14.11
N ILE A 87 -15.28 17.11 -14.90
CA ILE A 87 -14.51 15.95 -14.43
C ILE A 87 -13.02 16.25 -14.59
N ASN A 88 -12.24 15.93 -13.56
CA ASN A 88 -10.79 16.06 -13.55
C ASN A 88 -10.15 14.71 -13.89
N GLU A 89 -9.79 14.51 -15.16
CA GLU A 89 -9.12 13.30 -15.61
C GLU A 89 -7.66 13.26 -15.14
N GLY A 90 -7.21 12.09 -14.67
CA GLY A 90 -5.83 11.88 -14.21
C GLY A 90 -5.52 12.41 -12.81
N THR A 91 -6.50 12.99 -12.11
CA THR A 91 -6.32 13.42 -10.73
C THR A 91 -6.28 12.23 -9.78
N ILE A 92 -5.25 12.19 -8.94
CA ILE A 92 -5.16 11.31 -7.77
C ILE A 92 -5.08 12.24 -6.57
N PHE A 93 -6.15 12.31 -5.77
CA PHE A 93 -6.10 13.06 -4.52
C PHE A 93 -5.05 12.45 -3.59
N PRO A 94 -4.35 13.27 -2.77
CA PRO A 94 -3.28 12.81 -1.90
C PRO A 94 -3.63 11.55 -1.10
N VAL A 95 -3.01 10.42 -1.45
CA VAL A 95 -3.14 9.17 -0.70
C VAL A 95 -2.28 9.28 0.55
N ARG A 96 -2.93 9.49 1.69
CA ARG A 96 -2.29 9.78 2.97
C ARG A 96 -2.54 8.67 3.97
N MET A 97 -1.69 8.62 4.99
CA MET A 97 -2.00 7.88 6.20
C MET A 97 -3.21 8.51 6.90
N LYS A 98 -4.11 7.67 7.40
CA LYS A 98 -5.32 8.10 8.10
C LYS A 98 -4.98 9.02 9.27
N GLY A 99 -5.70 10.13 9.39
CA GLY A 99 -5.49 11.14 10.44
C GLY A 99 -4.19 11.96 10.32
N LYS A 100 -3.34 11.70 9.30
CA LYS A 100 -2.06 12.41 9.11
C LYS A 100 -2.05 13.17 7.78
N ARG A 101 -1.17 14.17 7.69
CA ARG A 101 -0.94 14.93 6.45
C ARG A 101 0.12 14.29 5.53
N HIS A 102 0.81 13.26 6.03
CA HIS A 102 1.92 12.58 5.35
C HIS A 102 1.43 11.35 4.58
N GLY A 103 2.18 10.97 3.54
CA GLY A 103 2.03 9.70 2.84
C GLY A 103 2.64 8.55 3.64
N TYR A 104 2.45 7.33 3.17
CA TYR A 104 3.09 6.14 3.74
C TYR A 104 4.60 6.23 3.50
N PRO A 105 5.47 6.02 4.51
CA PRO A 105 6.90 5.93 4.29
C PRO A 105 7.27 4.64 3.56
N TYR A 106 8.18 4.70 2.59
CA TYR A 106 8.61 3.57 1.76
C TYR A 106 10.05 3.74 1.28
N HIS A 107 10.68 2.62 0.94
CA HIS A 107 12.01 2.56 0.36
C HIS A 107 12.00 2.80 -1.15
N ILE A 108 12.96 3.59 -1.63
CA ILE A 108 13.40 3.55 -3.03
C ILE A 108 14.70 2.73 -3.05
N PRO A 109 14.73 1.58 -3.74
CA PRO A 109 15.90 0.72 -3.75
C PRO A 109 16.95 1.21 -4.76
N TYR A 110 18.22 0.84 -4.56
CA TYR A 110 19.34 1.21 -5.44
C TYR A 110 19.09 0.78 -6.88
N ARG A 111 18.58 -0.44 -7.07
CA ARG A 111 18.17 -0.98 -8.38
C ARG A 111 17.15 -0.13 -9.15
N ALA A 112 16.44 0.80 -8.52
CA ALA A 112 15.52 1.71 -9.22
C ALA A 112 16.24 2.79 -10.04
N ILE A 113 17.47 3.14 -9.68
CA ILE A 113 18.28 4.16 -10.39
C ILE A 113 19.33 3.54 -11.32
N LEU A 114 19.34 2.21 -11.47
CA LEU A 114 20.25 1.46 -12.33
C LEU A 114 19.61 1.05 -13.66
N PRO A 115 20.27 1.24 -14.81
CA PRO A 115 19.83 0.68 -16.09
C PRO A 115 20.05 -0.84 -16.13
N MET A 116 19.44 -1.51 -17.09
CA MET A 116 19.74 -2.92 -17.33
C MET A 116 21.23 -3.06 -17.70
N PRO A 117 21.97 -4.06 -17.17
CA PRO A 117 23.40 -4.23 -17.48
C PRO A 117 23.71 -4.33 -18.99
N SER A 118 22.76 -4.87 -19.77
CA SER A 118 22.87 -4.98 -21.23
C SER A 118 22.78 -3.64 -21.98
N GLU A 119 22.31 -2.57 -21.34
CA GLU A 119 22.11 -1.26 -21.96
C GLU A 119 23.27 -0.30 -21.64
N CYS A 120 23.74 -0.28 -20.39
CA CYS A 120 24.81 0.61 -19.93
C CYS A 120 25.35 0.14 -18.58
N SER A 121 26.66 0.24 -18.35
CA SER A 121 27.33 -0.20 -17.12
C SER A 121 27.84 0.94 -16.22
N ASN A 122 27.75 2.19 -16.67
CA ASN A 122 28.36 3.36 -16.00
C ASN A 122 27.40 4.57 -15.87
N LEU A 123 26.09 4.32 -15.83
CA LEU A 123 25.06 5.36 -15.74
C LEU A 123 24.19 5.16 -14.50
N LEU A 124 23.99 6.24 -13.73
CA LEU A 124 23.03 6.33 -12.63
C LEU A 124 21.95 7.37 -12.97
N VAL A 125 20.68 7.02 -12.76
CA VAL A 125 19.54 7.87 -13.16
C VAL A 125 18.67 8.21 -11.94
N PRO A 126 19.02 9.24 -11.14
CA PRO A 126 18.32 9.56 -9.91
C PRO A 126 16.97 10.29 -10.11
N VAL A 127 16.78 10.99 -11.23
CA VAL A 127 15.58 11.82 -11.49
C VAL A 127 14.58 11.10 -12.37
N ALA A 128 15.02 10.64 -13.54
CA ALA A 128 14.21 9.85 -14.47
C ALA A 128 14.26 8.35 -14.12
N LEU A 129 14.32 8.04 -12.83
CA LEU A 129 14.46 6.69 -12.29
C LEU A 129 13.33 5.77 -12.75
N SER A 130 13.53 4.47 -12.56
CA SER A 130 12.58 3.48 -13.00
C SER A 130 11.41 3.31 -12.04
N CYS A 131 10.25 3.84 -12.45
CA CYS A 131 9.02 3.77 -11.68
C CYS A 131 7.77 3.95 -12.56
N THR A 132 6.62 3.53 -12.04
CA THR A 132 5.32 3.72 -12.70
C THR A 132 4.87 5.19 -12.65
N HIS A 133 3.85 5.52 -13.45
CA HIS A 133 3.23 6.86 -13.43
C HIS A 133 2.61 7.21 -12.07
N VAL A 134 2.06 6.21 -11.35
CA VAL A 134 1.51 6.47 -10.01
C VAL A 134 2.64 6.67 -8.99
N ALA A 135 3.70 5.86 -9.04
CA ALA A 135 4.79 5.96 -8.07
C ALA A 135 5.56 7.28 -8.18
N ILE A 136 5.83 7.76 -9.40
CA ILE A 136 6.56 9.03 -9.60
C ILE A 136 5.85 10.22 -8.95
N SER A 137 4.52 10.18 -8.82
CA SER A 137 3.75 11.24 -8.17
C SER A 137 4.09 11.43 -6.68
N SER A 138 4.59 10.38 -6.02
CA SER A 138 5.10 10.42 -4.65
C SER A 138 6.62 10.64 -4.59
N ILE A 139 7.36 10.17 -5.60
CA ILE A 139 8.84 10.27 -5.63
C ILE A 139 9.31 11.68 -6.03
N ARG A 140 8.56 12.37 -6.88
CA ARG A 140 8.92 13.65 -7.52
C ARG A 140 8.74 14.86 -6.60
N VAL A 141 9.44 14.85 -5.49
CA VAL A 141 9.57 15.98 -4.55
C VAL A 141 11.03 16.28 -4.29
N GLU A 142 11.34 17.55 -4.08
CA GLU A 142 12.70 18.05 -3.94
C GLU A 142 13.51 17.29 -2.88
N PRO A 143 12.98 16.98 -1.67
CA PRO A 143 13.74 16.23 -0.67
C PRO A 143 14.14 14.84 -1.15
N THR A 144 13.23 14.09 -1.77
CA THR A 144 13.48 12.74 -2.28
C THR A 144 14.52 12.76 -3.41
N TRP A 145 14.43 13.72 -4.32
CA TRP A 145 15.42 13.90 -5.40
C TRP A 145 16.81 14.29 -4.89
N MET A 146 16.89 15.12 -3.85
CA MET A 146 18.18 15.45 -3.22
C MET A 146 18.85 14.19 -2.65
N ILE A 147 18.10 13.32 -1.97
CA ILE A 147 18.64 12.07 -1.39
C ILE A 147 19.02 11.08 -2.50
N LEU A 148 18.21 10.95 -3.57
CA LEU A 148 18.56 10.14 -4.74
C LEU A 148 19.86 10.62 -5.40
N GLY A 149 20.02 11.94 -5.56
CA GLY A 149 21.24 12.54 -6.10
C GLY A 149 22.47 12.28 -5.22
N GLN A 150 22.32 12.45 -3.90
CA GLN A 150 23.38 12.13 -2.93
C GLN A 150 23.79 10.66 -3.02
N SER A 151 22.82 9.75 -3.03
CA SER A 151 23.06 8.31 -3.10
C SER A 151 23.74 7.89 -4.41
N ALA A 152 23.29 8.47 -5.54
CA ALA A 152 23.91 8.26 -6.83
C ALA A 152 25.36 8.78 -6.86
N GLY A 153 25.63 9.94 -6.27
CA GLY A 153 26.99 10.49 -6.18
C GLY A 153 27.94 9.59 -5.38
N ILE A 154 27.47 9.06 -4.24
CA ILE A 154 28.25 8.12 -3.41
C ILE A 154 28.52 6.82 -4.17
N ALA A 155 27.50 6.26 -4.82
CA ALA A 155 27.65 5.05 -5.63
C ALA A 155 28.61 5.27 -6.82
N ALA A 156 28.51 6.41 -7.52
CA ALA A 156 29.41 6.75 -8.62
C ALA A 156 30.88 6.81 -8.16
N ALA A 157 31.15 7.46 -7.02
CA ALA A 157 32.50 7.52 -6.46
C ALA A 157 33.03 6.13 -6.10
N MET A 158 32.21 5.29 -5.46
CA MET A 158 32.59 3.92 -5.13
C MET A 158 32.85 3.06 -6.37
N ALA A 159 32.03 3.19 -7.41
CA ALA A 159 32.22 2.47 -8.68
C ALA A 159 33.55 2.87 -9.35
N ALA A 160 33.86 4.18 -9.36
CA ALA A 160 35.12 4.69 -9.88
C ALA A 160 36.34 4.19 -9.10
N ASP A 161 36.29 4.22 -7.76
CA ASP A 161 37.40 3.75 -6.90
C ASP A 161 37.69 2.25 -7.07
N LYS A 162 36.66 1.46 -7.39
CA LYS A 162 36.75 0.00 -7.55
C LYS A 162 36.96 -0.46 -8.98
N ASP A 163 36.91 0.44 -9.95
CA ASP A 163 36.86 0.11 -11.39
C ASP A 163 35.77 -0.93 -11.71
N ALA A 164 34.56 -0.71 -11.17
CA ALA A 164 33.43 -1.64 -11.27
C ALA A 164 32.22 -0.97 -11.94
N ALA A 165 31.37 -1.78 -12.58
CA ALA A 165 30.09 -1.27 -13.07
C ALA A 165 29.20 -0.83 -11.90
N VAL A 166 28.33 0.16 -12.12
CA VAL A 166 27.46 0.67 -11.05
C VAL A 166 26.48 -0.39 -10.51
N GLN A 167 26.14 -1.39 -11.33
CA GLN A 167 25.31 -2.54 -10.95
C GLN A 167 26.05 -3.58 -10.11
N GLU A 168 27.38 -3.60 -10.13
CA GLU A 168 28.21 -4.62 -9.47
C GLU A 168 28.63 -4.21 -8.05
N LEU A 169 28.28 -3.00 -7.63
CA LEU A 169 28.54 -2.55 -6.27
C LEU A 169 27.81 -3.42 -5.24
N ALA A 170 28.59 -3.95 -4.29
CA ALA A 170 28.03 -4.64 -3.13
C ALA A 170 27.23 -3.66 -2.27
N TYR A 171 25.91 -3.88 -2.21
CA TYR A 171 25.01 -3.02 -1.45
C TYR A 171 25.41 -2.82 0.03
N PRO A 172 25.89 -3.83 0.78
CA PRO A 172 26.32 -3.61 2.17
C PRO A 172 27.37 -2.51 2.34
N GLU A 173 28.31 -2.40 1.40
CA GLU A 173 29.34 -1.35 1.42
C GLU A 173 28.75 0.02 1.04
N LEU A 174 27.82 0.06 0.08
CA LEU A 174 27.11 1.28 -0.25
C LEU A 174 26.31 1.76 0.96
N ARG A 175 25.57 0.86 1.62
CA ARG A 175 24.81 1.15 2.83
C ARG A 175 25.69 1.72 3.93
N GLU A 176 26.87 1.15 4.16
CA GLU A 176 27.83 1.67 5.14
C GLU A 176 28.21 3.13 4.85
N ARG A 177 28.51 3.46 3.58
CA ARG A 177 28.82 4.85 3.17
C ARG A 177 27.63 5.78 3.35
N LEU A 178 26.42 5.37 2.97
CA LEU A 178 25.19 6.16 3.12
C LEU A 178 24.91 6.46 4.60
N VAL A 179 24.95 5.43 5.46
CA VAL A 179 24.75 5.57 6.91
C VAL A 179 25.87 6.41 7.55
N GLY A 180 27.12 6.25 7.10
CA GLY A 180 28.25 7.08 7.53
C GLY A 180 28.05 8.58 7.23
N GLN A 181 27.28 8.91 6.19
CA GLN A 181 26.84 10.27 5.85
C GLN A 181 25.54 10.67 6.58
N LYS A 182 25.10 9.88 7.57
CA LYS A 182 23.87 10.06 8.36
C LYS A 182 22.59 10.01 7.53
N GLN A 183 22.62 9.38 6.35
CA GLN A 183 21.41 9.15 5.57
C GLN A 183 20.51 8.14 6.27
N VAL A 184 19.21 8.46 6.37
CA VAL A 184 18.21 7.57 6.96
C VAL A 184 17.79 6.53 5.92
N LEU A 185 17.94 5.25 6.28
CA LEU A 185 17.59 4.10 5.45
C LEU A 185 16.57 3.16 6.10
N GLU A 186 16.14 3.45 7.32
CA GLU A 186 15.15 2.66 8.05
C GLU A 186 13.80 3.37 8.00
N ILE A 187 12.74 2.60 7.73
CA ILE A 187 11.38 3.11 7.84
C ILE A 187 11.08 3.33 9.34
N PRO A 188 10.60 4.52 9.76
CA PRO A 188 10.36 4.75 11.17
C PRO A 188 9.26 3.83 11.72
N GLU A 189 9.59 3.13 12.80
CA GLU A 189 8.66 2.28 13.54
C GLU A 189 7.48 3.08 14.12
N GLY A 190 6.32 2.42 14.28
CA GLY A 190 5.14 3.01 14.93
C GLY A 190 4.38 4.05 14.10
N ILE A 191 4.81 4.36 12.88
CA ILE A 191 4.07 5.29 12.01
C ILE A 191 2.76 4.69 11.48
N PHE A 192 2.75 3.36 11.25
CA PHE A 192 1.59 2.59 10.81
C PHE A 192 0.69 2.10 11.95
N SER A 193 1.08 2.29 13.22
CA SER A 193 0.59 1.48 14.35
C SER A 193 -0.56 2.10 15.17
N GLN A 194 -1.40 2.96 14.63
CA GLN A 194 -2.55 3.48 15.41
C GLN A 194 -3.87 2.76 15.17
N ASP A 195 -4.03 2.02 14.07
CA ASP A 195 -5.26 1.25 13.81
C ASP A 195 -5.01 -0.26 13.61
N SER A 196 -3.76 -0.72 13.47
CA SER A 196 -3.44 -2.14 13.31
C SER A 196 -3.27 -2.83 14.66
N ILE A 197 -4.21 -3.70 15.00
CA ILE A 197 -4.07 -4.55 16.19
C ILE A 197 -3.20 -5.74 15.80
N ASP A 198 -1.98 -5.76 16.35
CA ASP A 198 -0.99 -6.82 16.12
C ASP A 198 -1.53 -8.21 16.50
N VAL A 199 -1.65 -9.07 15.50
CA VAL A 199 -2.20 -10.42 15.61
C VAL A 199 -1.35 -11.35 16.46
N SER A 200 -0.03 -11.08 16.58
CA SER A 200 0.89 -11.91 17.37
C SER A 200 0.63 -11.85 18.88
N LYS A 201 -0.16 -10.87 19.32
CA LYS A 201 -0.52 -10.67 20.73
C LYS A 201 -1.63 -11.62 21.21
N PHE A 202 -2.29 -12.34 20.31
CA PHE A 202 -3.38 -13.24 20.67
C PHE A 202 -2.89 -14.68 20.80
N ALA A 203 -3.36 -15.36 21.84
CA ALA A 203 -3.10 -16.79 22.02
C ALA A 203 -3.83 -17.64 20.98
N GLY A 204 -3.34 -18.86 20.75
CA GLY A 204 -3.90 -19.79 19.78
C GLY A 204 -3.36 -19.57 18.37
N ILE A 205 -4.04 -20.17 17.39
CA ILE A 205 -3.69 -20.03 15.97
C ILE A 205 -4.47 -18.83 15.43
N VAL A 206 -3.76 -17.78 15.01
CA VAL A 206 -4.37 -16.56 14.46
C VAL A 206 -4.04 -16.47 12.98
N LEU A 207 -5.07 -16.26 12.17
CA LEU A 207 -4.99 -16.25 10.70
C LEU A 207 -5.60 -14.94 10.19
N ASP A 208 -4.73 -13.97 9.89
CA ASP A 208 -5.09 -12.67 9.31
C ASP A 208 -5.42 -12.80 7.81
N ASP A 209 -6.24 -11.92 7.25
CA ASP A 209 -6.68 -12.00 5.85
C ASP A 209 -5.51 -12.05 4.85
N GLU A 210 -4.37 -11.44 5.18
CA GLU A 210 -3.15 -11.50 4.37
C GLU A 210 -2.52 -12.89 4.27
N MET A 211 -2.86 -13.80 5.19
CA MET A 211 -2.43 -15.21 5.17
C MET A 211 -3.34 -16.08 4.29
N ALA A 212 -4.48 -15.56 3.83
CA ALA A 212 -5.41 -16.31 2.99
C ALA A 212 -4.92 -16.37 1.54
N LYS A 213 -5.06 -17.54 0.91
CA LYS A 213 -5.09 -17.63 -0.54
C LYS A 213 -6.48 -17.20 -1.02
N LEU A 214 -6.54 -16.03 -1.67
CA LEU A 214 -7.78 -15.46 -2.21
C LEU A 214 -8.02 -15.90 -3.67
N SER A 215 -9.26 -16.21 -3.99
CA SER A 215 -9.77 -16.38 -5.36
C SER A 215 -11.07 -15.61 -5.53
N GLY A 216 -11.37 -15.18 -6.76
CA GLY A 216 -12.50 -14.29 -7.04
C GLY A 216 -12.19 -12.84 -6.70
N ILE A 217 -13.24 -12.05 -6.48
CA ILE A 217 -13.10 -10.62 -6.20
C ILE A 217 -13.07 -10.40 -4.70
N TRP A 218 -11.95 -9.86 -4.23
CA TRP A 218 -11.75 -9.37 -2.88
C TRP A 218 -11.17 -7.96 -2.94
N LYS A 219 -11.79 -7.02 -2.24
CA LYS A 219 -11.34 -5.63 -2.14
C LYS A 219 -10.84 -5.37 -0.73
N HIS A 220 -9.61 -4.89 -0.61
CA HIS A 220 -9.06 -4.44 0.67
C HIS A 220 -9.73 -3.14 1.14
N SER A 221 -9.93 -3.01 2.45
CA SER A 221 -10.51 -1.82 3.08
C SER A 221 -10.04 -1.65 4.53
N THR A 222 -10.07 -0.40 5.00
CA THR A 222 -9.86 -0.01 6.40
C THR A 222 -10.98 0.91 6.90
N ASN A 223 -12.10 0.96 6.17
CA ASN A 223 -13.17 1.94 6.39
C ASN A 223 -13.93 1.72 7.70
N PHE A 224 -14.12 0.47 8.10
CA PHE A 224 -14.78 0.13 9.35
C PHE A 224 -13.79 -0.43 10.37
N SER A 225 -13.90 0.03 11.60
CA SER A 225 -13.06 -0.40 12.73
C SER A 225 -13.91 -1.08 13.81
N PRO A 226 -13.33 -1.92 14.69
CA PRO A 226 -11.93 -2.36 14.66
C PRO A 226 -11.67 -3.37 13.53
N HIS A 227 -10.41 -3.47 13.12
CA HIS A 227 -9.87 -4.56 12.31
C HIS A 227 -8.49 -4.96 12.85
N LEU A 228 -8.06 -6.19 12.58
CA LEU A 228 -6.71 -6.64 12.89
C LEU A 228 -5.78 -6.34 11.72
N GLY A 229 -4.48 -6.54 11.93
CA GLY A 229 -3.50 -6.43 10.87
C GLY A 229 -3.58 -5.08 10.12
N ARG A 230 -3.43 -5.12 8.79
CA ARG A 230 -3.43 -3.90 7.95
C ARG A 230 -4.82 -3.52 7.42
N GLY A 231 -5.87 -4.24 7.77
CA GLY A 231 -7.22 -3.99 7.28
C GLY A 231 -8.09 -5.23 7.29
N TYR A 232 -8.95 -5.32 6.28
CA TYR A 232 -9.73 -6.51 5.98
C TYR A 232 -10.04 -6.52 4.48
N VAL A 233 -10.48 -7.66 3.96
CA VAL A 233 -11.02 -7.77 2.60
C VAL A 233 -12.53 -7.97 2.60
N HIS A 234 -13.20 -7.54 1.53
CA HIS A 234 -14.61 -7.79 1.30
C HIS A 234 -14.92 -8.23 -0.13
N ASP A 235 -15.99 -8.99 -0.29
CA ASP A 235 -16.40 -9.60 -1.57
C ASP A 235 -17.13 -8.63 -2.52
N ASP A 236 -17.29 -7.37 -2.12
CA ASP A 236 -18.08 -6.36 -2.83
C ASP A 236 -19.59 -6.71 -2.97
N LYS A 237 -20.11 -7.56 -2.08
CA LYS A 237 -21.52 -8.03 -2.07
C LYS A 237 -21.91 -8.72 -3.38
N ILE A 238 -21.01 -9.49 -3.97
CA ILE A 238 -21.27 -10.22 -5.22
C ILE A 238 -22.15 -11.45 -4.95
N ALA A 239 -21.90 -12.16 -3.85
CA ALA A 239 -22.68 -13.32 -3.38
C ALA A 239 -22.82 -14.52 -4.36
N ASP A 240 -22.00 -14.60 -5.40
CA ASP A 240 -22.10 -15.60 -6.47
C ASP A 240 -21.35 -16.93 -6.18
N GLY A 241 -20.63 -16.98 -5.05
CA GLY A 241 -19.76 -18.12 -4.69
C GLY A 241 -18.39 -18.08 -5.38
N GLY A 242 -18.10 -17.09 -6.22
CA GLY A 242 -16.82 -16.92 -6.88
C GLY A 242 -15.72 -16.41 -5.94
N SER A 243 -16.08 -15.68 -4.88
CA SER A 243 -15.13 -15.18 -3.89
C SER A 243 -14.92 -16.22 -2.79
N GLN A 244 -13.69 -16.71 -2.69
CA GLN A 244 -13.26 -17.68 -1.71
C GLN A 244 -11.91 -17.28 -1.11
N ALA A 245 -11.78 -17.45 0.20
CA ALA A 245 -10.54 -17.25 0.94
C ALA A 245 -10.19 -18.56 1.64
N THR A 246 -8.98 -19.05 1.42
CA THR A 246 -8.52 -20.34 1.95
C THR A 246 -7.28 -20.17 2.81
N PHE A 247 -7.33 -20.65 4.04
CA PHE A 247 -6.19 -20.76 4.95
C PHE A 247 -5.73 -22.22 5.01
N ARG A 248 -4.42 -22.44 5.04
CA ARG A 248 -3.81 -23.78 5.13
C ARG A 248 -2.71 -23.76 6.19
N PHE A 249 -2.78 -24.70 7.13
CA PHE A 249 -1.78 -24.87 8.18
C PHE A 249 -1.85 -26.28 8.76
N THR A 250 -0.85 -26.68 9.52
CA THR A 250 -0.86 -27.93 10.30
C THR A 250 -0.94 -27.60 11.78
N ALA A 251 -1.92 -28.16 12.49
CA ALA A 251 -2.04 -27.99 13.93
C ALA A 251 -0.95 -28.79 14.66
N SER A 252 -0.42 -28.23 15.75
CA SER A 252 0.60 -28.91 16.58
C SER A 252 0.02 -29.97 17.50
N GLU A 253 -1.28 -29.89 17.81
CA GLU A 253 -1.97 -30.79 18.74
C GLU A 253 -3.35 -31.16 18.20
N SER A 254 -3.74 -32.42 18.38
CA SER A 254 -5.09 -32.90 18.09
C SER A 254 -6.07 -32.44 19.18
N GLY A 255 -7.27 -32.03 18.80
CA GLY A 255 -8.30 -31.67 19.78
C GLY A 255 -9.43 -30.82 19.23
N LYS A 256 -10.33 -30.41 20.12
CA LYS A 256 -11.41 -29.46 19.81
C LYS A 256 -10.91 -28.04 19.95
N TYR A 257 -11.12 -27.23 18.92
CA TYR A 257 -10.77 -25.82 18.91
C TYR A 257 -12.02 -24.97 18.79
N GLU A 258 -12.15 -23.96 19.64
CA GLU A 258 -13.11 -22.89 19.44
C GLU A 258 -12.64 -22.04 18.26
N VAL A 259 -13.47 -21.96 17.23
CA VAL A 259 -13.23 -21.10 16.08
C VAL A 259 -13.90 -19.76 16.34
N ARG A 260 -13.12 -18.70 16.21
CA ARG A 260 -13.55 -17.33 16.37
C ARG A 260 -13.21 -16.51 15.14
N MET A 261 -14.00 -15.48 14.87
CA MET A 261 -13.82 -14.59 13.73
C MET A 261 -13.84 -13.13 14.18
N ALA A 262 -12.88 -12.37 13.69
CA ALA A 262 -12.90 -10.92 13.70
C ALA A 262 -13.58 -10.41 12.44
N TYR A 263 -14.38 -9.36 12.60
CA TYR A 263 -15.01 -8.62 11.51
C TYR A 263 -15.66 -7.34 12.04
N SER A 264 -15.75 -6.36 11.15
CA SER A 264 -16.48 -5.12 11.39
C SER A 264 -18.00 -5.32 11.18
N ALA A 265 -18.76 -5.22 12.27
CA ALA A 265 -20.20 -5.41 12.24
C ALA A 265 -20.91 -4.21 11.62
N HIS A 266 -21.86 -4.48 10.72
CA HIS A 266 -22.68 -3.44 10.11
C HIS A 266 -23.99 -4.05 9.58
N PRO A 267 -25.13 -3.30 9.55
CA PRO A 267 -26.39 -3.81 9.01
C PRO A 267 -26.37 -4.24 7.53
N THR A 268 -25.31 -3.89 6.79
CA THR A 268 -25.15 -4.31 5.38
C THR A 268 -24.35 -5.60 5.22
N ARG A 269 -23.82 -6.17 6.30
CA ARG A 269 -23.06 -7.43 6.24
C ARG A 269 -23.99 -8.62 6.06
N ALA A 270 -23.43 -9.69 5.53
CA ALA A 270 -24.17 -10.93 5.39
C ALA A 270 -24.51 -11.53 6.76
N THR A 271 -25.73 -12.02 6.93
CA THR A 271 -26.17 -12.77 8.12
C THR A 271 -25.80 -14.25 8.02
N ASN A 272 -25.36 -14.69 6.84
CA ASN A 272 -25.22 -16.09 6.51
C ASN A 272 -23.89 -16.49 5.84
N VAL A 273 -22.76 -15.91 6.26
CA VAL A 273 -21.44 -16.21 5.67
C VAL A 273 -21.05 -17.68 5.91
N PRO A 274 -20.87 -18.51 4.86
CA PRO A 274 -20.45 -19.89 5.02
C PRO A 274 -18.96 -20.01 5.35
N VAL A 275 -18.66 -20.80 6.39
CA VAL A 275 -17.30 -21.16 6.79
C VAL A 275 -17.20 -22.67 6.93
N SER A 276 -16.15 -23.26 6.38
CA SER A 276 -15.83 -24.68 6.55
C SER A 276 -14.41 -24.88 7.08
N VAL A 277 -14.25 -25.80 8.02
CA VAL A 277 -12.96 -26.23 8.55
C VAL A 277 -12.82 -27.72 8.26
N THR A 278 -11.78 -28.09 7.50
CA THR A 278 -11.42 -29.48 7.22
C THR A 278 -10.07 -29.77 7.84
N SER A 279 -9.93 -30.83 8.63
CA SER A 279 -8.67 -31.25 9.23
C SER A 279 -8.60 -32.77 9.21
N GLY A 280 -7.70 -33.34 8.40
CA GLY A 280 -7.67 -34.79 8.15
C GLY A 280 -9.02 -35.30 7.60
N SER A 281 -9.65 -36.24 8.30
CA SER A 281 -10.97 -36.78 7.95
C SER A 281 -12.15 -35.96 8.51
N SER A 282 -11.89 -34.98 9.37
CA SER A 282 -12.93 -34.18 10.01
C SER A 282 -13.30 -32.99 9.14
N GLU A 283 -14.60 -32.77 8.92
CA GLU A 283 -15.14 -31.57 8.28
C GLU A 283 -16.22 -30.96 9.18
N THR A 284 -16.11 -29.67 9.46
CA THR A 284 -17.16 -28.90 10.15
C THR A 284 -17.55 -27.70 9.30
N LYS A 285 -18.86 -27.44 9.20
CA LYS A 285 -19.42 -26.30 8.48
C LYS A 285 -20.31 -25.50 9.42
N PHE A 286 -20.21 -24.19 9.37
CA PHE A 286 -21.10 -23.29 10.09
C PHE A 286 -21.29 -21.99 9.32
N THR A 287 -22.26 -21.22 9.77
CA THR A 287 -22.69 -19.98 9.14
C THR A 287 -22.49 -18.83 10.12
N VAL A 288 -21.96 -17.70 9.65
CA VAL A 288 -21.61 -16.55 10.48
C VAL A 288 -22.48 -15.35 10.13
N ASP A 289 -23.14 -14.79 11.16
CA ASP A 289 -23.86 -13.52 11.07
C ASP A 289 -22.93 -12.35 11.35
N GLN A 290 -22.55 -11.65 10.29
CA GLN A 290 -21.62 -10.52 10.37
C GLN A 290 -22.28 -9.18 10.73
N THR A 291 -23.59 -9.17 10.99
CA THR A 291 -24.29 -8.00 11.54
C THR A 291 -24.12 -7.90 13.06
N GLN A 292 -23.71 -8.99 13.72
CA GLN A 292 -23.58 -9.07 15.17
C GLN A 292 -22.44 -8.18 15.69
N THR A 293 -22.78 -7.24 16.57
CA THR A 293 -21.81 -6.31 17.15
C THR A 293 -20.78 -7.02 18.03
N LEU A 294 -19.64 -6.37 18.22
CA LEU A 294 -18.55 -6.90 19.02
C LEU A 294 -18.87 -6.72 20.50
N PRO A 295 -18.79 -7.77 21.34
CA PRO A 295 -18.91 -7.60 22.78
C PRO A 295 -17.80 -6.65 23.28
N THR A 296 -18.15 -5.71 24.16
CA THR A 296 -17.20 -4.73 24.70
C THR A 296 -15.94 -5.40 25.24
N GLY A 297 -14.77 -4.94 24.79
CA GLY A 297 -13.46 -5.45 25.23
C GLY A 297 -12.99 -6.74 24.57
N LYS A 298 -13.71 -7.28 23.58
CA LYS A 298 -13.26 -8.42 22.75
C LYS A 298 -12.94 -7.97 21.33
N LEU A 299 -12.15 -8.75 20.59
CA LEU A 299 -11.84 -8.52 19.16
C LEU A 299 -12.28 -9.66 18.25
N PHE A 300 -12.60 -10.81 18.84
CA PHE A 300 -13.07 -11.99 18.15
C PHE A 300 -14.43 -12.41 18.68
N ARG A 301 -15.28 -12.93 17.80
CA ARG A 301 -16.57 -13.55 18.14
C ARG A 301 -16.48 -15.04 17.92
N ARG A 302 -17.01 -15.83 18.85
CA ARG A 302 -17.15 -17.27 18.65
C ARG A 302 -18.10 -17.53 17.49
N VAL A 303 -17.65 -18.34 16.52
CA VAL A 303 -18.44 -18.70 15.33
C VAL A 303 -18.69 -20.20 15.22
N GLY A 304 -17.85 -21.02 15.86
CA GLY A 304 -18.01 -22.47 15.83
C GLY A 304 -17.02 -23.20 16.72
N VAL A 305 -17.03 -24.52 16.59
CA VAL A 305 -16.04 -25.43 17.17
C VAL A 305 -15.65 -26.41 16.07
N ALA A 306 -14.36 -26.70 15.92
CA ALA A 306 -13.86 -27.67 14.95
C ALA A 306 -12.88 -28.64 15.60
N ASP A 307 -12.90 -29.90 15.17
CA ASP A 307 -11.90 -30.89 15.52
C ASP A 307 -10.68 -30.73 14.59
N LEU A 308 -9.51 -30.52 15.18
CA LEU A 308 -8.24 -30.49 14.46
C LEU A 308 -7.45 -31.76 14.74
N THR A 309 -6.77 -32.27 13.71
CA THR A 309 -5.87 -33.42 13.81
C THR A 309 -4.43 -32.94 13.66
N ASP A 310 -3.58 -33.29 14.62
CA ASP A 310 -2.14 -33.05 14.55
C ASP A 310 -1.54 -33.74 13.32
N SER A 311 -0.50 -33.12 12.75
CA SER A 311 0.20 -33.63 11.56
C SER A 311 -0.64 -33.76 10.28
N ALA A 312 -1.95 -33.46 10.32
CA ALA A 312 -2.80 -33.34 9.14
C ALA A 312 -2.89 -31.90 8.65
N GLU A 313 -3.05 -31.71 7.34
CA GLU A 313 -3.37 -30.38 6.81
C GLU A 313 -4.76 -29.97 7.30
N THR A 314 -4.84 -28.77 7.87
CA THR A 314 -6.08 -28.07 8.17
C THR A 314 -6.32 -27.00 7.12
N VAL A 315 -7.52 -27.01 6.55
CA VAL A 315 -7.98 -26.07 5.54
C VAL A 315 -9.21 -25.35 6.09
N ILE A 316 -9.15 -24.02 6.17
CA ILE A 316 -10.31 -23.20 6.50
C ILE A 316 -10.71 -22.41 5.26
N THR A 317 -11.98 -22.48 4.90
CA THR A 317 -12.53 -21.81 3.73
C THR A 317 -13.66 -20.89 4.15
N VAL A 318 -13.57 -19.63 3.73
CA VAL A 318 -14.66 -18.64 3.78
C VAL A 318 -15.09 -18.36 2.35
N THR A 319 -16.39 -18.39 2.08
CA THR A 319 -16.95 -18.13 0.73
C THR A 319 -18.11 -17.14 0.80
N ASN A 320 -18.46 -16.53 -0.32
CA ASN A 320 -19.67 -15.72 -0.49
C ASN A 320 -20.83 -16.47 -1.16
N SER A 321 -20.78 -17.80 -1.24
CA SER A 321 -21.84 -18.57 -1.90
C SER A 321 -23.19 -18.40 -1.20
N GLY A 322 -24.16 -17.77 -1.88
CA GLY A 322 -25.52 -17.61 -1.39
C GLY A 322 -25.68 -16.62 -0.23
N THR A 323 -24.73 -15.68 -0.06
CA THR A 323 -24.78 -14.71 1.04
C THR A 323 -25.76 -13.56 0.78
N ASP A 324 -26.40 -13.03 1.82
CA ASP A 324 -27.42 -11.97 1.72
C ASP A 324 -26.86 -10.52 1.89
N GLY A 325 -25.55 -10.39 2.12
CA GLY A 325 -24.88 -9.11 2.37
C GLY A 325 -23.40 -9.14 2.02
N PHE A 326 -22.67 -8.10 2.44
CA PHE A 326 -21.21 -8.07 2.27
C PHE A 326 -20.56 -9.15 3.13
N VAL A 327 -19.66 -9.94 2.52
CA VAL A 327 -18.79 -10.86 3.25
C VAL A 327 -17.49 -10.13 3.58
N ILE A 328 -17.17 -10.06 4.87
CA ILE A 328 -15.92 -9.50 5.39
C ILE A 328 -15.01 -10.62 5.85
N LEU A 329 -13.73 -10.53 5.51
CA LEU A 329 -12.69 -11.35 6.11
C LEU A 329 -11.61 -10.43 6.67
N ASP A 330 -11.47 -10.47 8.00
CA ASP A 330 -10.46 -9.73 8.77
C ASP A 330 -9.49 -10.75 9.38
N ALA A 331 -9.88 -11.48 10.42
CA ALA A 331 -9.05 -12.56 10.95
C ALA A 331 -9.87 -13.72 11.53
N LEU A 332 -9.25 -14.90 11.60
CA LEU A 332 -9.73 -16.06 12.33
C LEU A 332 -8.81 -16.36 13.52
N GLN A 333 -9.37 -16.87 14.60
CA GLN A 333 -8.63 -17.35 15.77
C GLN A 333 -9.14 -18.75 16.16
N LEU A 334 -8.23 -19.69 16.33
CA LEU A 334 -8.52 -21.02 16.85
C LEU A 334 -7.86 -21.18 18.23
N VAL A 335 -8.67 -21.45 19.25
CA VAL A 335 -8.21 -21.64 20.63
C VAL A 335 -8.56 -23.06 21.08
N PRO A 336 -7.61 -23.86 21.61
CA PRO A 336 -7.94 -25.16 22.17
C PRO A 336 -9.01 -25.05 23.24
N LEU A 337 -10.05 -25.89 23.16
CA LEU A 337 -10.98 -26.08 24.26
C LEU A 337 -10.32 -27.04 25.25
N ALA A 338 -10.18 -26.60 26.52
CA ALA A 338 -9.69 -27.47 27.57
C ALA A 338 -10.54 -28.74 27.61
N SER A 339 -9.89 -29.91 27.63
CA SER A 339 -10.57 -31.19 27.83
C SER A 339 -11.32 -31.13 29.16
N GLU A 340 -12.64 -31.31 29.15
CA GLU A 340 -13.38 -31.60 30.39
C GLU A 340 -12.73 -32.84 30.99
N LYS A 341 -12.10 -32.68 32.17
CA LYS A 341 -11.55 -33.78 32.95
C LYS A 341 -12.66 -34.51 33.70
#